data_AF-A0A442XFC5-F1
#
_entry.id   AF-A0A442XFC5-F1
#
_cell.length_a   1.000
_cell.length_b   1.000
_cell.length_c   1.000
_cell.angle_alpha   90.00
_cell.angle_beta   90.00
_cell.angle_gamma   90.00
#
_symmetry.space_group_name_H-M   'P 1'
#
loop_
_entity.id
_entity.type
_entity.pdbx_description
1 polymer ?
#
loop_
_entity_poly.entity_id
_entity_poly.type
_entity_poly.pdbx_seq_one_letter_code
_entity_poly.pdbx_strand_id
1 'polypeptide(L)'
;MASYIDPITNTAVFSQVDLRRHLVDFIKLDFPERLLPTFLHESTHHACFLSPVGATLALLRMRAYRRSKLLRANHTDPDEWDLLEDVLRQEGTMEVLRPLSEGLAYFSELDSIPGESNVLTTPMTSAFFIFGGRDHELKSADVLEKHGPGFFLFSLLYRARTDEEVFRRREAVLNAKFRSSSGGHLAGYMTLKALWARAKRTSDLAWDPELFSMFVRSYFYDDYGMIAKILDPAKTEHNAVNAIAQYLLERMSQLFSLDWEAALQKYLEDDGQTDYRHHALGSVAYPSHGGIDSDDSLRRLGMAGLDGLLAELGDPQRSDDGDRSMHRRDLSRMHKRELLCLGSLDLHVVVNTYGRVLIYPLEGTGPQEYPIHAVQAVKGVDAGDGPGSVEIYLIPSEHSRASAIVRGGQVVHVHFEGPISEARQKHFTELFGSRSEELRILGEQEETLNSAIAESVINFVRAQALTTIPAGVDQLYSVTSTFNFPAEKRESAVTKLMVGGLRSLCDGDEDFIHALAMAGSAGSVTTQKSELEEIASENGIDLVEMLERADFIEQRTGLATLKVIDDLLVTEL
;
A
#
# COMPACT_ATOMS: atom_id res chain seq x y z
N MET A 1 3.36 -16.29 8.19
CA MET A 1 3.05 -15.57 6.94
C MET A 1 3.43 -14.12 7.18
N ALA A 2 4.01 -13.40 6.21
CA ALA A 2 4.23 -11.96 6.35
C ALA A 2 2.93 -11.20 6.04
N SER A 3 2.82 -9.95 6.47
CA SER A 3 1.73 -9.08 6.00
C SER A 3 1.96 -8.72 4.53
N TYR A 4 0.89 -8.58 3.74
CA TYR A 4 0.98 -8.16 2.34
C TYR A 4 -0.35 -7.62 1.81
N ILE A 5 -0.27 -6.82 0.75
CA ILE A 5 -1.38 -6.48 -0.15
C ILE A 5 -1.26 -7.29 -1.44
N ASP A 6 -2.34 -7.98 -1.81
CA ASP A 6 -2.45 -8.54 -3.15
C ASP A 6 -2.80 -7.42 -4.16
N PRO A 7 -1.95 -7.10 -5.14
CA PRO A 7 -2.14 -5.94 -6.01
C PRO A 7 -3.33 -6.09 -6.98
N ILE A 8 -3.88 -7.30 -7.16
CA ILE A 8 -4.96 -7.61 -8.10
C ILE A 8 -6.33 -7.44 -7.44
N THR A 9 -6.47 -7.92 -6.20
CA THR A 9 -7.69 -7.81 -5.39
C THR A 9 -7.67 -6.62 -4.44
N ASN A 10 -6.50 -6.00 -4.24
CA ASN A 10 -6.21 -5.04 -3.19
C ASN A 10 -6.48 -5.55 -1.76
N THR A 11 -6.51 -6.88 -1.59
CA THR A 11 -6.80 -7.49 -0.29
C THR A 11 -5.55 -7.45 0.58
N ALA A 12 -5.66 -6.85 1.77
CA ALA A 12 -4.64 -6.94 2.80
C ALA A 12 -4.74 -8.23 3.59
N VAL A 13 -3.58 -8.74 3.97
CA VAL A 13 -3.43 -9.77 4.98
C VAL A 13 -2.49 -9.22 6.05
N PHE A 14 -3.00 -9.07 7.26
CA PHE A 14 -2.20 -8.62 8.40
C PHE A 14 -1.74 -9.81 9.24
N SER A 15 -0.48 -10.23 9.05
CA SER A 15 0.07 -11.40 9.74
C SER A 15 0.19 -11.26 11.26
N GLN A 16 0.33 -10.03 11.74
CA GLN A 16 0.45 -9.71 13.16
C GLN A 16 -0.91 -9.68 13.88
N VAL A 17 -2.01 -9.70 13.12
CA VAL A 17 -3.36 -9.72 13.69
C VAL A 17 -3.72 -11.15 14.09
N ASP A 18 -3.58 -11.44 15.38
CA ASP A 18 -4.18 -12.63 15.98
C ASP A 18 -5.64 -12.34 16.34
N LEU A 19 -6.53 -12.45 15.35
CA LEU A 19 -7.97 -12.27 15.58
C LEU A 19 -8.51 -13.24 16.64
N ARG A 20 -7.90 -14.43 16.86
CA ARG A 20 -8.38 -15.34 17.90
C ARG A 20 -8.23 -14.72 19.29
N ARG A 21 -7.17 -13.94 19.52
CA ARG A 21 -6.93 -13.25 20.79
C ARG A 21 -7.70 -11.95 20.94
N HIS A 22 -7.89 -11.23 19.82
CA HIS A 22 -8.39 -9.86 19.83
C HIS A 22 -9.78 -9.71 19.19
N LEU A 23 -10.52 -10.81 18.93
CA LEU A 23 -11.80 -10.75 18.21
C LEU A 23 -12.78 -9.76 18.82
N VAL A 24 -12.92 -9.79 20.15
CA VAL A 24 -13.82 -8.90 20.87
C VAL A 24 -13.36 -7.45 20.74
N ASP A 25 -12.05 -7.20 20.84
CA ASP A 25 -11.48 -5.86 20.70
C ASP A 25 -11.68 -5.34 19.28
N PHE A 26 -11.52 -6.17 18.26
CA PHE A 26 -11.77 -5.78 16.88
C PHE A 26 -13.26 -5.52 16.59
N ILE A 27 -14.17 -6.31 17.17
CA ILE A 27 -15.62 -6.08 17.10
C ILE A 27 -16.01 -4.81 17.87
N LYS A 28 -15.39 -4.57 19.03
CA LYS A 28 -15.57 -3.40 19.89
C LYS A 28 -14.69 -2.22 19.53
N LEU A 29 -13.94 -2.35 18.44
CA LEU A 29 -13.29 -1.24 17.76
C LEU A 29 -12.09 -0.67 18.50
N ASP A 30 -11.42 -1.55 19.20
CA ASP A 30 -10.33 -1.30 20.13
C ASP A 30 -9.01 -1.88 19.59
N PHE A 31 -8.58 -1.40 18.43
CA PHE A 31 -7.42 -1.97 17.75
C PHE A 31 -6.14 -1.79 18.59
N PRO A 32 -5.36 -2.86 18.81
CA PRO A 32 -4.10 -2.76 19.54
C PRO A 32 -3.13 -1.78 18.85
N GLU A 33 -2.71 -0.72 19.56
CA GLU A 33 -1.83 0.32 19.02
C GLU A 33 -0.53 -0.21 18.41
N ARG A 34 0.02 -1.31 18.94
CA ARG A 34 1.19 -2.01 18.37
C ARG A 34 1.03 -2.43 16.90
N LEU A 35 -0.20 -2.52 16.40
CA LEU A 35 -0.48 -2.84 14.99
C LEU A 35 -0.42 -1.61 14.08
N LEU A 36 -0.37 -0.40 14.64
CA LEU A 36 -0.35 0.84 13.88
C LEU A 36 0.77 0.88 12.82
N PRO A 37 2.03 0.51 13.11
CA PRO A 37 3.09 0.55 12.10
C PRO A 37 2.77 -0.34 10.89
N THR A 38 2.40 -1.60 11.14
CA THR A 38 2.00 -2.53 10.07
C THR A 38 0.74 -2.05 9.35
N PHE A 39 -0.22 -1.44 10.08
CA PHE A 39 -1.40 -0.86 9.47
C PHE A 39 -1.06 0.26 8.48
N LEU A 40 -0.24 1.24 8.89
CA LEU A 40 0.19 2.35 8.03
C LEU A 40 0.93 1.83 6.80
N HIS A 41 1.78 0.81 6.96
CA HIS A 41 2.49 0.17 5.87
C HIS A 41 1.54 -0.44 4.82
N GLU A 42 0.68 -1.38 5.23
CA GLU A 42 -0.20 -2.09 4.28
C GLU A 42 -1.31 -1.19 3.73
N SER A 43 -1.82 -0.24 4.53
CA SER A 43 -2.82 0.72 4.04
C SER A 43 -2.23 1.69 3.01
N THR A 44 -0.92 1.98 3.08
CA THR A 44 -0.24 2.76 2.05
C THR A 44 -0.13 1.98 0.74
N HIS A 45 0.25 0.70 0.80
CA HIS A 45 0.18 -0.19 -0.38
C HIS A 45 -1.23 -0.24 -0.96
N HIS A 46 -2.26 -0.39 -0.11
CA HIS A 46 -3.65 -0.35 -0.54
C HIS A 46 -4.00 0.97 -1.25
N ALA A 47 -3.56 2.11 -0.73
CA ALA A 47 -3.79 3.42 -1.34
C ALA A 47 -3.05 3.57 -2.69
N CYS A 48 -1.83 3.04 -2.81
CA CYS A 48 -1.09 2.98 -4.07
C CYS A 48 -1.83 2.13 -5.12
N PHE A 49 -2.36 0.95 -4.74
CA PHE A 49 -3.05 0.09 -5.69
C PHE A 49 -4.51 0.51 -5.93
N LEU A 50 -5.13 1.29 -5.03
CA LEU A 50 -6.40 1.99 -5.28
C LEU A 50 -6.18 3.27 -6.11
N SER A 51 -5.50 3.14 -7.25
CA SER A 51 -5.17 4.23 -8.17
C SER A 51 -5.49 3.85 -9.61
N PRO A 52 -5.50 4.81 -10.57
CA PRO A 52 -5.60 4.52 -11.99
C PRO A 52 -4.55 3.51 -12.46
N VAL A 53 -3.28 3.70 -12.06
CA VAL A 53 -2.20 2.77 -12.39
C VAL A 53 -2.46 1.40 -11.76
N GLY A 54 -2.75 1.33 -10.46
CA GLY A 54 -2.98 0.06 -9.77
C GLY A 54 -4.17 -0.72 -10.33
N ALA A 55 -5.24 -0.04 -10.71
CA ALA A 55 -6.39 -0.65 -11.36
C ALA A 55 -6.09 -1.11 -12.78
N THR A 56 -5.29 -0.36 -13.55
CA THR A 56 -4.82 -0.80 -14.88
C THR A 56 -4.08 -2.14 -14.77
N LEU A 57 -3.22 -2.29 -13.76
CA LEU A 57 -2.50 -3.54 -13.49
C LEU A 57 -3.44 -4.68 -13.12
N ALA A 58 -4.46 -4.42 -12.29
CA ALA A 58 -5.46 -5.40 -11.94
C ALA A 58 -6.29 -5.85 -13.16
N LEU A 59 -6.71 -4.92 -13.99
CA LEU A 59 -7.49 -5.18 -15.21
C LEU A 59 -6.66 -5.95 -16.25
N LEU A 60 -5.37 -5.64 -16.42
CA LEU A 60 -4.48 -6.44 -17.28
C LEU A 60 -4.39 -7.89 -16.80
N ARG A 61 -4.28 -8.12 -15.48
CA ARG A 61 -4.28 -9.48 -14.93
C ARG A 61 -5.61 -10.20 -15.15
N MET A 62 -6.73 -9.50 -14.96
CA MET A 62 -8.07 -10.05 -15.24
C MET A 62 -8.22 -10.43 -16.72
N ARG A 63 -7.73 -9.59 -17.65
CA ARG A 63 -7.70 -9.90 -19.08
C ARG A 63 -6.83 -11.12 -19.38
N ALA A 64 -5.67 -11.25 -18.74
CA ALA A 64 -4.81 -12.44 -18.84
C ALA A 64 -5.53 -13.72 -18.36
N TYR A 65 -6.31 -13.66 -17.27
CA TYR A 65 -7.12 -14.80 -16.83
C TYR A 65 -8.18 -15.23 -17.86
N ARG A 66 -8.84 -14.26 -18.52
CA ARG A 66 -9.80 -14.57 -19.59
C ARG A 66 -9.11 -15.20 -20.80
N ARG A 67 -8.00 -14.61 -21.26
CA ARG A 67 -7.23 -15.10 -22.42
C ARG A 67 -6.66 -16.50 -22.19
N SER A 68 -6.07 -16.76 -21.01
CA SER A 68 -5.57 -18.10 -20.67
C SER A 68 -6.65 -19.17 -20.64
N LYS A 69 -7.85 -18.84 -20.11
CA LYS A 69 -9.01 -19.76 -20.16
C LYS A 69 -9.42 -20.07 -21.60
N LEU A 70 -9.47 -19.06 -22.48
CA LEU A 70 -9.85 -19.23 -23.88
C LEU A 70 -8.81 -20.06 -24.66
N LEU A 71 -7.52 -19.82 -24.44
CA LEU A 71 -6.42 -20.62 -25.02
C LEU A 71 -6.54 -22.10 -24.66
N ARG A 72 -6.79 -22.41 -23.38
CA ARG A 72 -6.96 -23.81 -22.92
C ARG A 72 -8.22 -24.49 -23.46
N ALA A 73 -9.24 -23.72 -23.81
CA ALA A 73 -10.44 -24.22 -24.45
C ALA A 73 -10.29 -24.40 -25.97
N ASN A 74 -9.08 -24.20 -26.53
CA ASN A 74 -8.76 -24.26 -27.96
C ASN A 74 -9.63 -23.33 -28.81
N HIS A 75 -10.02 -22.18 -28.27
CA HIS A 75 -10.65 -21.14 -29.08
C HIS A 75 -9.61 -20.48 -30.00
N THR A 76 -9.99 -20.19 -31.24
CA THR A 76 -9.12 -19.59 -32.26
C THR A 76 -8.83 -18.09 -32.05
N ASP A 77 -9.36 -17.48 -30.98
CA ASP A 77 -9.46 -16.02 -30.84
C ASP A 77 -8.32 -15.33 -30.07
N PRO A 78 -7.75 -15.88 -28.97
CA PRO A 78 -6.59 -15.26 -28.33
C PRO A 78 -5.28 -15.78 -28.94
N ASP A 79 -4.38 -14.88 -29.32
CA ASP A 79 -2.98 -15.20 -29.57
C ASP A 79 -2.24 -15.40 -28.23
N GLU A 80 -1.37 -16.40 -28.13
CA GLU A 80 -0.49 -16.60 -26.97
C GLU A 80 0.39 -15.37 -26.70
N TRP A 81 0.71 -14.61 -27.75
CA TRP A 81 1.44 -13.34 -27.64
C TRP A 81 0.64 -12.24 -26.93
N ASP A 82 -0.68 -12.17 -27.16
CA ASP A 82 -1.55 -11.21 -26.46
C ASP A 82 -1.62 -11.51 -24.96
N LEU A 83 -1.64 -12.80 -24.59
CA LEU A 83 -1.54 -13.23 -23.20
C LEU A 83 -0.18 -12.81 -22.59
N LEU A 84 0.92 -13.03 -23.33
CA LEU A 84 2.25 -12.64 -22.88
C LEU A 84 2.34 -11.13 -22.64
N GLU A 85 1.79 -10.31 -23.53
CA GLU A 85 1.80 -8.85 -23.40
C GLU A 85 1.12 -8.39 -22.10
N ASP A 86 -0.05 -8.93 -21.77
CA ASP A 86 -0.75 -8.58 -20.52
C ASP A 86 0.09 -8.92 -19.29
N VAL A 87 0.66 -10.12 -19.29
CA VAL A 87 1.47 -10.63 -18.17
C VAL A 87 2.76 -9.82 -18.03
N LEU A 88 3.49 -9.57 -19.12
CA LEU A 88 4.75 -8.82 -19.09
C LEU A 88 4.54 -7.36 -18.68
N ARG A 89 3.50 -6.71 -19.17
CA ARG A 89 3.18 -5.32 -18.78
C ARG A 89 2.81 -5.24 -17.32
N GLN A 90 1.98 -6.17 -16.84
CA GLN A 90 1.56 -6.19 -15.45
C GLN A 90 2.74 -6.51 -14.52
N GLU A 91 3.46 -7.60 -14.75
CA GLU A 91 4.59 -8.03 -13.91
C GLU A 91 5.77 -7.06 -14.01
N GLY A 92 6.12 -6.62 -15.22
CA GLY A 92 7.20 -5.66 -15.43
C GLY A 92 6.94 -4.32 -14.76
N THR A 93 5.70 -3.82 -14.82
CA THR A 93 5.35 -2.59 -14.10
C THR A 93 5.38 -2.78 -12.60
N MET A 94 4.90 -3.92 -12.09
CA MET A 94 4.96 -4.24 -10.66
C MET A 94 6.42 -4.30 -10.17
N GLU A 95 7.32 -4.93 -10.90
CA GLU A 95 8.75 -4.96 -10.56
C GLU A 95 9.37 -3.57 -10.55
N VAL A 96 9.03 -2.73 -11.53
CA VAL A 96 9.53 -1.36 -11.66
C VAL A 96 9.01 -0.45 -10.55
N LEU A 97 7.74 -0.56 -10.16
CA LEU A 97 7.11 0.26 -9.12
C LEU A 97 7.32 -0.25 -7.70
N ARG A 98 7.68 -1.54 -7.52
CA ARG A 98 7.78 -2.17 -6.18
C ARG A 98 8.66 -1.37 -5.22
N PRO A 99 9.90 -0.97 -5.56
CA PRO A 99 10.68 -0.19 -4.60
C PRO A 99 9.99 1.13 -4.25
N LEU A 100 9.32 1.80 -5.20
CA LEU A 100 8.57 3.03 -4.87
C LEU A 100 7.37 2.79 -3.93
N SER A 101 6.57 1.74 -4.15
CA SER A 101 5.47 1.40 -3.22
C SER A 101 5.99 1.08 -1.82
N GLU A 102 7.06 0.30 -1.72
CA GLU A 102 7.71 -0.04 -0.45
C GLU A 102 8.29 1.20 0.23
N GLY A 103 8.92 2.09 -0.54
CA GLY A 103 9.45 3.35 -0.03
C GLY A 103 8.37 4.25 0.55
N LEU A 104 7.22 4.38 -0.14
CA LEU A 104 6.05 5.11 0.37
C LEU A 104 5.49 4.46 1.63
N ALA A 105 5.37 3.13 1.66
CA ALA A 105 4.85 2.40 2.81
C ALA A 105 5.73 2.55 4.05
N TYR A 106 7.06 2.40 3.90
CA TYR A 106 8.00 2.66 5.00
C TYR A 106 8.06 4.13 5.40
N PHE A 107 7.92 5.06 4.46
CA PHE A 107 7.85 6.48 4.80
C PHE A 107 6.59 6.78 5.64
N SER A 108 5.42 6.25 5.26
CA SER A 108 4.19 6.38 6.06
C SER A 108 4.32 5.74 7.44
N GLU A 109 4.89 4.54 7.51
CA GLU A 109 5.11 3.81 8.74
C GLU A 109 6.08 4.56 9.69
N LEU A 110 7.22 5.01 9.17
CA LEU A 110 8.37 5.39 9.97
C LEU A 110 8.60 6.89 10.09
N ASP A 111 8.18 7.70 9.11
CA ASP A 111 8.53 9.13 9.05
C ASP A 111 7.31 10.06 9.01
N SER A 112 6.19 9.64 8.43
CA SER A 112 5.06 10.55 8.17
C SER A 112 4.27 10.89 9.44
N ILE A 113 4.03 12.18 9.69
CA ILE A 113 3.24 12.71 10.81
C ILE A 113 2.30 13.81 10.27
N PRO A 114 1.14 14.04 10.91
CA PRO A 114 0.31 15.20 10.60
C PRO A 114 1.10 16.50 10.75
N GLY A 115 1.17 17.29 9.69
CA GLY A 115 1.81 18.62 9.70
C GLY A 115 0.81 19.77 9.69
N GLU A 116 1.31 20.97 9.39
CA GLU A 116 0.53 22.22 9.44
C GLU A 116 -0.43 22.40 8.26
N SER A 117 -0.26 21.64 7.16
CA SER A 117 -1.14 21.76 5.99
C SER A 117 -2.56 21.23 6.23
N ASN A 118 -2.79 20.54 7.36
CA ASN A 118 -4.05 19.88 7.72
C ASN A 118 -4.55 18.86 6.70
N VAL A 119 -3.68 18.36 5.82
CA VAL A 119 -3.98 17.24 4.95
C VAL A 119 -3.60 15.93 5.64
N LEU A 120 -4.36 14.88 5.35
CA LEU A 120 -4.06 13.53 5.83
C LEU A 120 -4.19 12.58 4.67
N THR A 121 -3.18 11.73 4.50
CA THR A 121 -3.25 10.62 3.56
C THR A 121 -4.40 9.67 3.96
N THR A 122 -4.90 8.88 3.01
CA THR A 122 -5.93 7.86 3.30
C THR A 122 -5.49 6.89 4.42
N PRO A 123 -4.24 6.36 4.44
CA PRO A 123 -3.68 5.62 5.57
C PRO A 123 -3.83 6.33 6.92
N MET A 124 -3.40 7.59 7.01
CA MET A 124 -3.37 8.35 8.26
C MET A 124 -4.77 8.68 8.76
N THR A 125 -5.66 9.09 7.84
CA THR A 125 -7.08 9.28 8.13
C THR A 125 -7.70 7.99 8.66
N SER A 126 -7.40 6.86 8.03
CA SER A 126 -7.91 5.56 8.47
C SER A 126 -7.36 5.14 9.84
N ALA A 127 -6.10 5.45 10.13
CA ALA A 127 -5.49 5.20 11.43
C ALA A 127 -6.22 5.96 12.55
N PHE A 128 -6.65 7.21 12.31
CA PHE A 128 -7.44 7.98 13.26
C PHE A 128 -8.77 7.27 13.62
N PHE A 129 -9.48 6.75 12.61
CA PHE A 129 -10.74 6.04 12.82
C PHE A 129 -10.55 4.70 13.54
N ILE A 130 -9.50 3.96 13.19
CA ILE A 130 -9.25 2.61 13.71
C ILE A 130 -8.66 2.63 15.12
N PHE A 131 -7.60 3.41 15.34
CA PHE A 131 -6.83 3.38 16.58
C PHE A 131 -7.27 4.43 17.60
N GLY A 132 -8.11 5.39 17.20
CA GLY A 132 -8.57 6.42 18.13
C GLY A 132 -9.64 5.98 19.13
N GLY A 133 -10.11 4.74 19.10
CA GLY A 133 -11.26 4.27 19.89
C GLY A 133 -11.07 4.25 21.41
N ARG A 134 -9.82 4.22 21.91
CA ARG A 134 -9.50 4.03 23.34
C ARG A 134 -9.76 5.24 24.23
N ASP A 135 -9.49 6.44 23.71
CA ASP A 135 -9.63 7.68 24.47
C ASP A 135 -10.86 8.45 24.01
N HIS A 136 -12.03 8.05 24.52
CA HIS A 136 -13.27 8.79 24.31
C HIS A 136 -13.16 10.27 24.71
N GLU A 137 -12.29 10.61 25.66
CA GLU A 137 -12.00 12.00 26.06
C GLU A 137 -11.25 12.79 24.97
N LEU A 138 -10.28 12.16 24.28
CA LEU A 138 -9.52 12.77 23.18
C LEU A 138 -10.34 12.87 21.88
N LYS A 139 -11.39 12.05 21.75
CA LYS A 139 -12.39 12.12 20.67
C LYS A 139 -13.61 12.98 21.01
N SER A 140 -13.61 13.67 22.15
CA SER A 140 -14.71 14.59 22.45
C SER A 140 -14.81 15.63 21.33
N ALA A 141 -16.05 16.00 20.96
CA ALA A 141 -16.28 16.99 19.91
C ALA A 141 -15.48 18.27 20.19
N ASP A 142 -15.39 18.66 21.46
CA ASP A 142 -14.63 19.81 21.93
C ASP A 142 -13.12 19.70 21.66
N VAL A 143 -12.50 18.52 21.85
CA VAL A 143 -11.07 18.32 21.58
C VAL A 143 -10.81 18.27 20.07
N LEU A 144 -11.65 17.60 19.30
CA LEU A 144 -11.51 17.55 17.84
C LEU A 144 -11.75 18.92 17.19
N GLU A 145 -12.72 19.68 17.69
CA GLU A 145 -12.96 21.06 17.23
C GLU A 145 -11.78 21.98 17.59
N LYS A 146 -11.19 21.80 18.77
CA LYS A 146 -10.11 22.67 19.26
C LYS A 146 -8.73 22.34 18.72
N HIS A 147 -8.43 21.05 18.53
CA HIS A 147 -7.07 20.56 18.25
C HIS A 147 -6.96 19.76 16.94
N GLY A 148 -8.08 19.41 16.32
CA GLY A 148 -8.12 18.61 15.10
C GLY A 148 -7.70 17.14 15.29
N PRO A 149 -7.87 16.31 14.25
CA PRO A 149 -7.44 14.90 14.28
C PRO A 149 -5.91 14.73 14.35
N GLY A 150 -5.15 15.72 13.88
CA GLY A 150 -3.68 15.68 13.84
C GLY A 150 -3.04 15.56 15.23
N PHE A 151 -3.57 16.25 16.25
CA PHE A 151 -3.04 16.19 17.61
C PHE A 151 -3.12 14.77 18.22
N PHE A 152 -4.26 14.09 18.02
CA PHE A 152 -4.46 12.72 18.47
C PHE A 152 -3.48 11.77 17.77
N LEU A 153 -3.41 11.87 16.44
CA LEU A 153 -2.54 11.05 15.62
C LEU A 153 -1.08 11.22 15.98
N PHE A 154 -0.63 12.46 16.22
CA PHE A 154 0.73 12.74 16.67
C PHE A 154 1.05 12.01 17.99
N SER A 155 0.15 12.07 18.98
CA SER A 155 0.34 11.39 20.27
C SER A 155 0.41 9.87 20.13
N LEU A 156 -0.37 9.30 19.21
CA LEU A 156 -0.35 7.87 18.89
C LEU A 156 0.96 7.48 18.20
N LEU A 157 1.40 8.26 17.21
CA LEU A 157 2.64 8.05 16.46
C LEU A 157 3.86 8.22 17.37
N TYR A 158 3.84 9.19 18.29
CA TYR A 158 4.92 9.41 19.25
C TYR A 158 5.16 8.15 20.08
N ARG A 159 4.09 7.59 20.67
CA ARG A 159 4.19 6.34 21.46
C ARG A 159 4.67 5.16 20.61
N ALA A 160 4.15 5.01 19.40
CA ALA A 160 4.55 3.92 18.52
C ALA A 160 6.03 4.04 18.08
N ARG A 161 6.48 5.24 17.71
CA ARG A 161 7.81 5.45 17.10
C ARG A 161 8.93 5.67 18.11
N THR A 162 8.61 5.73 19.39
CA THR A 162 9.59 5.66 20.50
C THR A 162 9.67 4.26 21.10
N ASP A 163 8.89 3.31 20.58
CA ASP A 163 8.94 1.90 21.00
C ASP A 163 10.04 1.12 20.25
N GLU A 164 10.73 0.24 20.99
CA GLU A 164 11.80 -0.62 20.48
C GLU A 164 11.35 -1.50 19.30
N GLU A 165 10.08 -1.93 19.24
CA GLU A 165 9.57 -2.69 18.09
C GLU A 165 9.69 -1.88 16.80
N VAL A 166 9.41 -0.58 16.82
CA VAL A 166 9.52 0.29 15.63
C VAL A 166 10.97 0.61 15.31
N PHE A 167 11.86 0.73 16.31
CA PHE A 167 13.30 0.83 16.07
C PHE A 167 13.82 -0.38 15.32
N ARG A 168 13.44 -1.60 15.75
CA ARG A 168 13.81 -2.86 15.07
C ARG A 168 13.27 -2.94 13.65
N ARG A 169 12.07 -2.41 13.40
CA ARG A 169 11.50 -2.37 12.05
C ARG A 169 12.28 -1.44 11.14
N ARG A 170 12.62 -0.22 11.58
CA ARG A 170 13.49 0.68 10.81
C ARG A 170 14.88 0.06 10.59
N GLU A 171 15.47 -0.53 11.63
CA GLU A 171 16.75 -1.24 11.54
C GLU A 171 16.70 -2.36 10.49
N ALA A 172 15.62 -3.12 10.41
CA ALA A 172 15.45 -4.17 9.40
C ALA A 172 15.41 -3.61 7.97
N VAL A 173 14.81 -2.43 7.76
CA VAL A 173 14.83 -1.74 6.45
C VAL A 173 16.23 -1.26 6.12
N LEU A 174 16.91 -0.61 7.07
CA LEU A 174 18.28 -0.10 6.90
C LEU A 174 19.28 -1.24 6.62
N ASN A 175 19.05 -2.42 7.19
CA ASN A 175 19.84 -3.63 6.95
C ASN A 175 19.42 -4.43 5.71
N ALA A 176 18.32 -4.06 5.05
CA ALA A 176 17.86 -4.78 3.86
C ALA A 176 18.86 -4.62 2.69
N LYS A 177 18.85 -5.59 1.77
CA LYS A 177 19.67 -5.49 0.56
C LYS A 177 19.13 -4.38 -0.34
N PHE A 178 20.03 -3.63 -0.97
CA PHE A 178 19.68 -2.65 -1.99
C PHE A 178 19.38 -3.35 -3.32
N ARG A 179 18.34 -4.18 -3.36
CA ARG A 179 17.95 -4.96 -4.55
C ARG A 179 16.42 -5.03 -4.67
N SER A 180 15.91 -4.79 -5.86
CA SER A 180 14.51 -5.01 -6.24
C SER A 180 14.09 -6.47 -6.06
N SER A 181 14.98 -7.40 -6.40
CA SER A 181 14.79 -8.86 -6.20
C SER A 181 14.67 -9.28 -4.72
N SER A 182 15.06 -8.42 -3.77
CA SER A 182 14.84 -8.64 -2.33
C SER A 182 13.71 -7.77 -1.77
N GLY A 183 12.69 -7.49 -2.59
CA GLY A 183 11.53 -6.69 -2.22
C GLY A 183 11.69 -5.18 -2.49
N GLY A 184 12.92 -4.69 -2.70
CA GLY A 184 13.14 -3.27 -2.99
C GLY A 184 13.00 -2.33 -1.79
N HIS A 185 12.91 -2.86 -0.56
CA HIS A 185 12.66 -2.10 0.68
C HIS A 185 13.63 -0.92 0.87
N LEU A 186 14.94 -1.20 0.96
CA LEU A 186 15.95 -0.16 1.18
C LEU A 186 16.04 0.81 -0.01
N ALA A 187 15.97 0.28 -1.23
CA ALA A 187 16.08 1.07 -2.45
C ALA A 187 14.94 2.09 -2.55
N GLY A 188 13.72 1.65 -2.29
CA GLY A 188 12.54 2.50 -2.17
C GLY A 188 12.68 3.56 -1.10
N TYR A 189 12.96 3.12 0.12
CA TYR A 189 13.02 4.00 1.29
C TYR A 189 14.06 5.10 1.12
N MET A 190 15.29 4.77 0.68
CA MET A 190 16.33 5.77 0.43
C MET A 190 15.94 6.73 -0.71
N THR A 191 15.29 6.26 -1.78
CA THR A 191 14.81 7.15 -2.85
C THR A 191 13.79 8.16 -2.33
N LEU A 192 12.84 7.74 -1.47
CA LEU A 192 11.88 8.65 -0.85
C LEU A 192 12.55 9.66 0.09
N LYS A 193 13.51 9.22 0.92
CA LYS A 193 14.25 10.12 1.83
C LYS A 193 15.09 11.13 1.05
N ALA A 194 15.74 10.72 -0.05
CA ALA A 194 16.47 11.62 -0.93
C ALA A 194 15.54 12.67 -1.59
N LEU A 195 14.36 12.25 -2.08
CA LEU A 195 13.34 13.16 -2.62
C LEU A 195 12.84 14.15 -1.57
N TRP A 196 12.52 13.67 -0.36
CA TRP A 196 12.02 14.51 0.72
C TRP A 196 13.06 15.53 1.18
N ALA A 197 14.31 15.10 1.36
CA ALA A 197 15.42 15.99 1.70
C ALA A 197 15.62 17.09 0.64
N ARG A 198 15.45 16.74 -0.65
CA ARG A 198 15.49 17.72 -1.75
C ARG A 198 14.33 18.70 -1.65
N ALA A 199 13.11 18.22 -1.44
CA ALA A 199 11.89 19.01 -1.36
C ALA A 199 11.97 20.04 -0.21
N LYS A 200 12.36 19.61 1.00
CA LYS A 200 12.52 20.48 2.18
C LYS A 200 13.52 21.62 2.01
N ARG A 201 14.52 21.45 1.14
CA ARG A 201 15.51 22.52 0.84
C ARG A 201 14.94 23.61 -0.07
N THR A 202 13.82 23.35 -0.73
CA THR A 202 13.24 24.23 -1.75
C THR A 202 11.82 24.65 -1.46
N SER A 203 11.18 24.10 -0.43
CA SER A 203 9.79 24.39 -0.09
C SER A 203 9.56 24.20 1.41
N ASP A 204 8.90 25.19 2.03
CA ASP A 204 8.50 25.10 3.43
C ASP A 204 7.34 24.11 3.60
N LEU A 205 6.44 24.02 2.60
CA LEU A 205 5.35 23.04 2.58
C LEU A 205 5.83 21.59 2.62
N ALA A 206 7.02 21.31 2.08
CA ALA A 206 7.60 19.96 2.10
C ALA A 206 8.05 19.49 3.49
N TRP A 207 8.08 20.38 4.50
CA TRP A 207 8.28 19.96 5.89
C TRP A 207 7.10 19.19 6.45
N ASP A 208 5.92 19.29 5.83
CA ASP A 208 4.77 18.43 6.10
C ASP A 208 4.95 17.08 5.37
N PRO A 209 5.29 16.00 6.07
CA PRO A 209 5.56 14.71 5.43
C PRO A 209 4.28 14.02 4.93
N GLU A 210 3.10 14.33 5.49
CA GLU A 210 1.81 13.82 4.96
C GLU A 210 1.51 14.47 3.61
N LEU A 211 1.67 15.80 3.49
CA LEU A 211 1.52 16.49 2.21
C LEU A 211 2.51 15.97 1.16
N PHE A 212 3.78 15.82 1.55
CA PHE A 212 4.81 15.28 0.65
C PHE A 212 4.47 13.86 0.18
N SER A 213 4.13 12.94 1.09
CA SER A 213 3.83 11.55 0.73
C SER A 213 2.55 11.43 -0.10
N MET A 214 1.52 12.22 0.22
CA MET A 214 0.29 12.32 -0.57
C MET A 214 0.59 12.77 -2.00
N PHE A 215 1.37 13.84 -2.15
CA PHE A 215 1.80 14.36 -3.45
C PHE A 215 2.58 13.31 -4.26
N VAL A 216 3.61 12.70 -3.66
CA VAL A 216 4.46 11.72 -4.36
C VAL A 216 3.66 10.49 -4.78
N ARG A 217 2.75 9.99 -3.94
CA ARG A 217 1.86 8.89 -4.32
C ARG A 217 1.02 9.29 -5.53
N SER A 218 0.37 10.45 -5.51
CA SER A 218 -0.47 10.91 -6.63
C SER A 218 0.36 11.14 -7.90
N TYR A 219 1.58 11.67 -7.78
CA TYR A 219 2.49 11.93 -8.90
C TYR A 219 2.81 10.69 -9.75
N PHE A 220 2.91 9.51 -9.12
CA PHE A 220 3.23 8.26 -9.80
C PHE A 220 2.04 7.33 -10.00
N TYR A 221 1.12 7.24 -9.03
CA TYR A 221 0.03 6.28 -9.05
C TYR A 221 -1.24 6.82 -9.71
N ASP A 222 -1.43 8.13 -9.80
CA ASP A 222 -2.50 8.78 -10.58
C ASP A 222 -2.01 9.26 -11.96
N ASP A 223 -0.85 8.79 -12.39
CA ASP A 223 -0.23 9.17 -13.65
C ASP A 223 -0.84 8.43 -14.84
N TYR A 224 -1.76 9.09 -15.54
CA TYR A 224 -2.29 8.54 -16.80
C TYR A 224 -1.24 8.46 -17.92
N GLY A 225 -0.15 9.23 -17.84
CA GLY A 225 0.98 9.05 -18.76
C GLY A 225 1.66 7.70 -18.55
N MET A 226 1.75 7.23 -17.30
CA MET A 226 2.20 5.86 -17.00
C MET A 226 1.25 4.83 -17.59
N ILE A 227 -0.07 5.02 -17.44
CA ILE A 227 -1.08 4.14 -18.07
C ILE A 227 -0.90 4.10 -19.59
N ALA A 228 -0.64 5.23 -20.23
CA ALA A 228 -0.42 5.30 -21.67
C ALA A 228 0.79 4.45 -22.10
N LYS A 229 1.87 4.40 -21.30
CA LYS A 229 3.03 3.55 -21.56
C LYS A 229 2.73 2.07 -21.28
N ILE A 230 2.02 1.78 -20.20
CA ILE A 230 1.60 0.42 -19.85
C ILE A 230 0.73 -0.17 -20.96
N LEU A 231 -0.17 0.61 -21.55
CA LEU A 231 -1.13 0.15 -22.55
C LEU A 231 -0.72 0.46 -24.00
N ASP A 232 0.52 0.91 -24.25
CA ASP A 232 0.99 1.26 -25.61
C ASP A 232 1.10 0.01 -26.50
N PRO A 233 0.24 -0.15 -27.54
CA PRO A 233 0.27 -1.31 -28.41
C PRO A 233 1.43 -1.28 -29.41
N ALA A 234 2.12 -0.14 -29.59
CA ALA A 234 3.24 0.00 -30.52
C ALA A 234 4.56 -0.54 -29.97
N LYS A 235 4.62 -0.84 -28.66
CA LYS A 235 5.73 -1.53 -28.00
C LYS A 235 5.30 -2.95 -27.71
N THR A 236 6.20 -3.91 -27.77
CA THR A 236 5.93 -5.31 -27.44
C THR A 236 7.04 -5.87 -26.57
N GLU A 237 6.71 -6.89 -25.77
CA GLU A 237 7.59 -7.70 -24.96
C GLU A 237 8.58 -6.85 -24.13
N HIS A 238 9.87 -7.08 -24.32
CA HIS A 238 10.94 -6.37 -23.63
C HIS A 238 10.94 -4.86 -23.94
N ASN A 239 10.51 -4.44 -25.12
CA ASN A 239 10.42 -3.02 -25.47
C ASN A 239 9.30 -2.31 -24.70
N ALA A 240 8.21 -3.01 -24.37
CA ALA A 240 7.14 -2.46 -23.54
C ALA A 240 7.64 -2.21 -22.11
N VAL A 241 8.30 -3.20 -21.51
CA VAL A 241 8.85 -3.05 -20.15
C VAL A 241 9.95 -1.99 -20.09
N ASN A 242 10.84 -1.94 -21.07
CA ASN A 242 11.85 -0.88 -21.16
C ASN A 242 11.22 0.51 -21.30
N ALA A 243 10.14 0.66 -22.08
CA ALA A 243 9.44 1.93 -22.21
C ALA A 243 8.80 2.38 -20.88
N ILE A 244 8.27 1.44 -20.10
CA ILE A 244 7.71 1.69 -18.77
C ILE A 244 8.81 2.12 -17.79
N ALA A 245 9.93 1.38 -17.73
CA ALA A 245 11.06 1.71 -16.87
C ALA A 245 11.71 3.06 -17.24
N GLN A 246 11.86 3.33 -18.54
CA GLN A 246 12.37 4.61 -19.03
C GLN A 246 11.42 5.75 -18.66
N TYR A 247 10.10 5.56 -18.78
CA TYR A 247 9.15 6.57 -18.37
C TYR A 247 9.22 6.85 -16.87
N LEU A 248 9.35 5.82 -16.01
CA LEU A 248 9.56 6.02 -14.58
C LEU A 248 10.85 6.81 -14.30
N LEU A 249 11.95 6.52 -15.00
CA LEU A 249 13.20 7.27 -14.89
C LEU A 249 13.01 8.75 -15.26
N GLU A 250 12.31 9.03 -16.35
CA GLU A 250 11.98 10.39 -16.79
C GLU A 250 11.16 11.12 -15.72
N ARG A 251 10.13 10.47 -15.16
CA ARG A 251 9.30 11.01 -14.09
C ARG A 251 10.07 11.26 -12.80
N MET A 252 10.94 10.34 -12.40
CA MET A 252 11.85 10.54 -11.26
C MET A 252 12.77 11.74 -11.48
N SER A 253 13.39 11.85 -12.66
CA SER A 253 14.26 12.98 -13.00
C SER A 253 13.53 14.32 -12.99
N GLN A 254 12.29 14.35 -13.48
CA GLN A 254 11.41 15.52 -13.42
C GLN A 254 11.14 15.91 -11.96
N LEU A 255 10.78 14.93 -11.12
CA LEU A 255 10.49 15.15 -9.70
C LEU A 255 11.69 15.73 -8.92
N PHE A 256 12.92 15.28 -9.20
CA PHE A 256 14.14 15.86 -8.59
C PHE A 256 14.44 17.31 -9.03
N SER A 257 13.88 17.73 -10.16
CA SER A 257 14.06 19.05 -10.76
C SER A 257 12.84 19.95 -10.58
N LEU A 258 11.83 19.48 -9.84
CA LEU A 258 10.56 20.15 -9.64
C LEU A 258 10.73 21.44 -8.81
N ASP A 259 9.94 22.45 -9.14
CA ASP A 259 9.68 23.57 -8.23
C ASP A 259 8.69 23.10 -7.18
N TRP A 260 9.21 22.55 -6.08
CA TRP A 260 8.41 21.92 -5.03
C TRP A 260 7.41 22.88 -4.38
N GLU A 261 7.78 24.15 -4.20
CA GLU A 261 6.90 25.12 -3.55
C GLU A 261 5.67 25.38 -4.44
N ALA A 262 5.90 25.70 -5.72
CA ALA A 262 4.81 25.92 -6.66
C ALA A 262 3.96 24.67 -6.89
N ALA A 263 4.58 23.49 -6.94
CA ALA A 263 3.89 22.23 -7.19
C ALA A 263 3.01 21.81 -5.99
N LEU A 264 3.51 21.91 -4.76
CA LEU A 264 2.74 21.58 -3.56
C LEU A 264 1.61 22.58 -3.32
N GLN A 265 1.87 23.87 -3.53
CA GLN A 265 0.84 24.91 -3.44
C GLN A 265 -0.30 24.66 -4.43
N LYS A 266 0.03 24.39 -5.69
CA LYS A 266 -0.97 24.03 -6.71
C LYS A 266 -1.73 22.75 -6.33
N TYR A 267 -1.03 21.75 -5.81
CA TYR A 267 -1.66 20.50 -5.40
C TYR A 267 -2.70 20.71 -4.29
N LEU A 268 -2.39 21.56 -3.30
CA LEU A 268 -3.34 21.95 -2.24
C LEU A 268 -4.55 22.73 -2.78
N GLU A 269 -4.34 23.59 -3.77
CA GLU A 269 -5.42 24.35 -4.43
C GLU A 269 -6.37 23.44 -5.23
N ASP A 270 -5.81 22.42 -5.89
CA ASP A 270 -6.55 21.47 -6.71
C ASP A 270 -7.28 20.40 -5.84
N ASP A 271 -6.72 19.97 -4.70
CA ASP A 271 -7.26 18.89 -3.85
C ASP A 271 -8.74 19.11 -3.42
N GLY A 272 -9.16 20.36 -3.30
CA GLY A 272 -10.54 20.74 -2.99
C GLY A 272 -11.58 20.48 -4.09
N GLN A 273 -11.19 20.04 -5.29
CA GLN A 273 -12.08 19.83 -6.45
C GLN A 273 -12.13 18.39 -6.97
N THR A 274 -11.70 17.44 -6.14
CA THR A 274 -11.50 16.05 -6.55
C THR A 274 -12.81 15.30 -6.78
N ASP A 275 -13.34 15.36 -8.01
CA ASP A 275 -14.47 14.53 -8.45
C ASP A 275 -14.00 13.09 -8.74
N TYR A 276 -14.65 12.12 -8.09
CA TYR A 276 -14.46 10.70 -8.36
C TYR A 276 -15.25 10.26 -9.59
N ARG A 277 -14.58 9.61 -10.55
CA ARG A 277 -15.28 8.96 -11.68
C ARG A 277 -15.88 7.63 -11.24
N HIS A 278 -17.11 7.36 -11.65
CA HIS A 278 -17.77 6.07 -11.42
C HIS A 278 -17.99 5.36 -12.76
N HIS A 279 -17.47 4.15 -12.92
CA HIS A 279 -17.72 3.29 -14.09
C HIS A 279 -18.70 2.16 -13.76
N ALA A 280 -19.38 1.64 -14.78
CA ALA A 280 -20.26 0.50 -14.65
C ALA A 280 -19.53 -0.78 -14.21
N LEU A 281 -18.22 -0.89 -14.50
CA LEU A 281 -17.36 -2.00 -14.04
C LEU A 281 -16.86 -1.86 -12.59
N GLY A 282 -17.43 -0.91 -11.86
CA GLY A 282 -17.10 -0.61 -10.49
C GLY A 282 -16.79 0.86 -10.31
N SER A 283 -17.05 1.33 -9.10
CA SER A 283 -16.67 2.64 -8.59
C SER A 283 -15.15 2.72 -8.50
N VAL A 284 -14.47 2.67 -9.65
CA VAL A 284 -13.07 3.05 -9.75
C VAL A 284 -13.00 4.56 -9.70
N ALA A 285 -13.20 5.02 -8.47
CA ALA A 285 -13.16 6.38 -8.01
C ALA A 285 -11.70 6.82 -8.09
N TYR A 286 -11.34 7.48 -9.20
CA TYR A 286 -10.04 8.13 -9.31
C TYR A 286 -10.17 9.63 -9.18
N PRO A 287 -9.20 10.30 -8.54
CA PRO A 287 -9.14 11.76 -8.52
C PRO A 287 -9.10 12.32 -9.95
N SER A 288 -9.91 13.35 -10.22
CA SER A 288 -10.02 13.96 -11.56
C SER A 288 -8.72 14.65 -12.03
N HIS A 289 -7.86 15.05 -11.09
CA HIS A 289 -6.59 15.77 -11.32
C HIS A 289 -5.44 14.87 -11.76
N GLY A 290 -5.75 13.83 -12.55
CA GLY A 290 -4.77 12.85 -13.00
C GLY A 290 -3.57 13.48 -13.69
N GLY A 291 -2.38 13.17 -13.19
CA GLY A 291 -1.09 13.48 -13.80
C GLY A 291 -0.56 14.89 -13.53
N ILE A 292 -0.08 15.11 -12.30
CA ILE A 292 0.74 16.28 -11.93
C ILE A 292 1.93 16.38 -12.90
N ASP A 293 1.98 17.48 -13.65
CA ASP A 293 2.99 17.71 -14.69
C ASP A 293 3.12 16.58 -15.73
N SER A 294 2.01 15.89 -16.03
CA SER A 294 1.95 14.96 -17.16
C SER A 294 1.61 15.70 -18.46
N ASP A 295 2.16 15.23 -19.59
CA ASP A 295 1.81 15.74 -20.91
C ASP A 295 0.32 15.46 -21.22
N ASP A 296 -0.44 16.49 -21.60
CA ASP A 296 -1.88 16.42 -21.85
C ASP A 296 -2.28 15.43 -22.96
N SER A 297 -1.39 15.15 -23.92
CA SER A 297 -1.64 14.15 -24.95
C SER A 297 -1.46 12.74 -24.39
N LEU A 298 -0.42 12.49 -23.60
CA LEU A 298 -0.21 11.22 -22.90
C LEU A 298 -1.32 10.95 -21.89
N ARG A 299 -1.73 11.95 -21.12
CA ARG A 299 -2.84 11.84 -20.17
C ARG A 299 -4.12 11.38 -20.87
N ARG A 300 -4.50 12.03 -21.97
CA ARG A 300 -5.68 11.63 -22.76
C ARG A 300 -5.56 10.23 -23.34
N LEU A 301 -4.36 9.85 -23.81
CA LEU A 301 -4.11 8.50 -24.32
C LEU A 301 -4.27 7.44 -23.23
N GLY A 302 -3.73 7.69 -22.03
CA GLY A 302 -3.85 6.78 -20.89
C GLY A 302 -5.29 6.64 -20.41
N MET A 303 -6.03 7.74 -20.31
CA MET A 303 -7.46 7.71 -19.99
C MET A 303 -8.25 6.89 -21.01
N ALA A 304 -8.04 7.15 -22.32
CA ALA A 304 -8.70 6.41 -23.38
C ALA A 304 -8.32 4.91 -23.38
N GLY A 305 -7.07 4.58 -23.07
CA GLY A 305 -6.60 3.20 -22.92
C GLY A 305 -7.28 2.47 -21.76
N LEU A 306 -7.38 3.13 -20.60
CA LEU A 306 -8.07 2.58 -19.44
C LEU A 306 -9.57 2.39 -19.70
N ASP A 307 -10.22 3.38 -20.30
CA ASP A 307 -11.63 3.29 -20.71
C ASP A 307 -11.85 2.13 -21.70
N GLY A 308 -10.92 1.95 -22.65
CA GLY A 308 -10.93 0.82 -23.59
C GLY A 308 -10.82 -0.53 -22.90
N LEU A 309 -9.91 -0.66 -21.93
CA LEU A 309 -9.74 -1.89 -21.15
C LEU A 309 -10.95 -2.21 -20.27
N LEU A 310 -11.54 -1.19 -19.64
CA LEU A 310 -12.79 -1.32 -18.88
C LEU A 310 -13.96 -1.73 -19.78
N ALA A 311 -14.08 -1.14 -20.97
CA ALA A 311 -15.11 -1.49 -21.95
C ALA A 311 -14.94 -2.92 -22.48
N GLU A 312 -13.70 -3.34 -22.76
CA GLU A 312 -13.38 -4.72 -23.18
C GLU A 312 -13.81 -5.75 -22.13
N LEU A 313 -13.45 -5.52 -20.86
CA LEU A 313 -13.82 -6.41 -19.77
C LEU A 313 -15.30 -6.29 -19.39
N GLY A 314 -15.93 -5.18 -19.79
CA GLY A 314 -17.30 -4.80 -19.46
C GLY A 314 -18.39 -5.18 -20.43
N ASP A 315 -18.08 -5.59 -21.65
CA ASP A 315 -19.08 -5.96 -22.64
C ASP A 315 -19.67 -7.36 -22.35
N PRO A 316 -20.93 -7.47 -21.87
CA PRO A 316 -21.55 -8.76 -21.61
C PRO A 316 -22.13 -9.39 -22.89
N GLN A 317 -22.09 -8.69 -24.04
CA GLN A 317 -22.72 -9.13 -25.29
C GLN A 317 -21.87 -10.12 -26.09
N ARG A 318 -20.63 -10.40 -25.68
CA ARG A 318 -19.67 -11.19 -26.47
C ARG A 318 -19.74 -12.71 -26.31
N SER A 319 -20.58 -13.31 -25.44
CA SER A 319 -20.24 -14.69 -25.00
C SER A 319 -21.30 -15.49 -24.21
N ASP A 320 -20.97 -16.79 -24.09
CA ASP A 320 -21.68 -17.87 -23.38
C ASP A 320 -21.76 -17.70 -21.84
N ASP A 321 -22.38 -18.66 -21.14
CA ASP A 321 -22.54 -18.63 -19.68
C ASP A 321 -21.20 -18.61 -18.91
N GLY A 322 -20.13 -19.15 -19.51
CA GLY A 322 -18.80 -19.24 -18.89
C GLY A 322 -18.10 -17.88 -18.80
N ASP A 323 -18.31 -17.00 -19.77
CA ASP A 323 -17.75 -15.66 -19.77
C ASP A 323 -18.60 -14.67 -18.96
N ARG A 324 -19.92 -14.85 -18.90
CA ARG A 324 -20.79 -14.11 -17.95
C ARG A 324 -20.36 -14.31 -16.50
N SER A 325 -19.94 -15.52 -16.13
CA SER A 325 -19.40 -15.79 -14.80
C SER A 325 -18.06 -15.09 -14.55
N MET A 326 -17.18 -14.99 -15.56
CA MET A 326 -15.91 -14.27 -15.45
C MET A 326 -16.13 -12.77 -15.28
N HIS A 327 -17.01 -12.20 -16.10
CA HIS A 327 -17.39 -10.80 -16.00
C HIS A 327 -17.93 -10.42 -14.61
N ARG A 328 -18.84 -11.21 -14.04
CA ARG A 328 -19.32 -10.97 -12.66
C ARG A 328 -18.21 -11.03 -11.61
N ARG A 329 -17.23 -11.92 -11.79
CA ARG A 329 -16.08 -12.05 -10.87
C ARG A 329 -15.16 -10.84 -10.97
N ASP A 330 -14.86 -10.39 -12.19
CA ASP A 330 -14.02 -9.22 -12.41
C ASP A 330 -14.67 -7.95 -11.83
N LEU A 331 -15.99 -7.80 -12.03
CA LEU A 331 -16.78 -6.74 -11.43
C LEU A 331 -16.72 -6.77 -9.89
N SER A 332 -17.00 -7.94 -9.28
CA SER A 332 -16.92 -8.13 -7.82
C SER A 332 -15.53 -7.75 -7.29
N ARG A 333 -14.47 -8.18 -7.97
CA ARG A 333 -13.10 -7.86 -7.58
C ARG A 333 -12.83 -6.37 -7.63
N MET A 334 -13.24 -5.69 -8.70
CA MET A 334 -13.03 -4.26 -8.82
C MET A 334 -13.74 -3.48 -7.70
N HIS A 335 -14.96 -3.86 -7.33
CA HIS A 335 -15.65 -3.26 -6.17
C HIS A 335 -14.94 -3.55 -4.85
N LYS A 336 -14.43 -4.77 -4.66
CA LYS A 336 -13.73 -5.17 -3.44
C LYS A 336 -12.40 -4.49 -3.22
N ARG A 337 -11.79 -3.93 -4.28
CA ARG A 337 -10.56 -3.14 -4.13
C ARG A 337 -10.73 -1.89 -3.27
N GLU A 338 -11.97 -1.43 -3.07
CA GLU A 338 -12.32 -0.35 -2.14
C GLU A 338 -12.33 -0.81 -0.66
N LEU A 339 -12.24 -2.12 -0.41
CA LEU A 339 -12.29 -2.71 0.91
C LEU A 339 -10.89 -3.15 1.36
N LEU A 340 -10.43 -2.59 2.47
CA LEU A 340 -9.23 -3.07 3.14
C LEU A 340 -9.64 -4.12 4.19
N CYS A 341 -9.38 -5.40 3.90
CA CYS A 341 -9.62 -6.49 4.85
C CYS A 341 -8.60 -6.45 6.00
N LEU A 342 -9.03 -6.10 7.20
CA LEU A 342 -8.18 -6.04 8.38
C LEU A 342 -7.94 -7.44 8.99
N GLY A 343 -8.86 -8.37 8.71
CA GLY A 343 -8.69 -9.78 9.04
C GLY A 343 -9.96 -10.59 8.82
N SER A 344 -9.78 -11.91 8.79
CA SER A 344 -10.86 -12.89 8.76
C SER A 344 -10.53 -14.04 9.72
N LEU A 345 -11.53 -14.51 10.47
CA LEU A 345 -11.39 -15.60 11.42
C LEU A 345 -12.49 -16.63 11.23
N ASP A 346 -12.11 -17.88 10.97
CA ASP A 346 -13.02 -19.00 10.91
C ASP A 346 -13.53 -19.38 12.31
N LEU A 347 -14.84 -19.55 12.43
CA LEU A 347 -15.58 -19.70 13.68
C LEU A 347 -16.75 -20.66 13.48
N HIS A 348 -17.37 -21.08 14.58
CA HIS A 348 -18.66 -21.76 14.53
C HIS A 348 -19.78 -20.73 14.80
N VAL A 349 -20.75 -20.63 13.89
CA VAL A 349 -21.79 -19.58 13.90
C VAL A 349 -23.17 -20.22 14.02
N VAL A 350 -23.92 -19.79 15.02
CA VAL A 350 -25.29 -20.26 15.29
C VAL A 350 -26.26 -19.09 15.15
N VAL A 351 -27.27 -19.22 14.31
CA VAL A 351 -28.44 -18.33 14.29
C VAL A 351 -29.59 -19.06 14.96
N ASN A 352 -30.06 -18.54 16.10
CA ASN A 352 -31.14 -19.19 16.83
C ASN A 352 -32.53 -18.78 16.30
N THR A 353 -33.57 -19.44 16.81
CA THR A 353 -34.97 -19.19 16.43
C THR A 353 -35.49 -17.80 16.81
N TYR A 354 -34.76 -17.06 17.65
CA TYR A 354 -35.06 -15.68 18.02
C TYR A 354 -34.33 -14.66 17.13
N GLY A 355 -33.65 -15.12 16.08
CA GLY A 355 -32.89 -14.26 15.17
C GLY A 355 -31.62 -13.69 15.79
N ARG A 356 -31.04 -14.33 16.80
CA ARG A 356 -29.72 -13.94 17.32
C ARG A 356 -28.62 -14.79 16.69
N VAL A 357 -27.54 -14.13 16.30
CA VAL A 357 -26.28 -14.75 15.86
C VAL A 357 -25.38 -14.90 17.08
N LEU A 358 -24.90 -16.11 17.31
CA LEU A 358 -23.99 -16.49 18.39
C LEU A 358 -22.71 -17.04 17.75
N ILE A 359 -21.56 -16.58 18.21
CA ILE A 359 -20.25 -16.94 17.64
C ILE A 359 -19.44 -17.72 18.67
N TYR A 360 -18.89 -18.86 18.25
CA TYR A 360 -18.07 -19.76 19.06
C TYR A 360 -16.70 -20.01 18.39
N PRO A 361 -15.65 -20.32 19.15
CA PRO A 361 -14.37 -20.73 18.56
C PRO A 361 -14.55 -22.00 17.73
N LEU A 362 -13.78 -22.13 16.63
CA LEU A 362 -13.79 -23.34 15.80
C LEU A 362 -13.11 -24.54 16.47
N GLU A 363 -12.14 -24.29 17.36
CA GLU A 363 -11.33 -25.31 18.05
C GLU A 363 -11.63 -25.34 19.56
N GLY A 364 -11.88 -26.54 20.11
CA GLY A 364 -12.15 -26.83 21.52
C GLY A 364 -12.73 -28.23 21.71
N THR A 365 -12.46 -28.92 22.84
CA THR A 365 -12.90 -30.30 23.13
C THR A 365 -14.39 -30.43 23.48
N GLY A 366 -15.24 -29.63 22.85
CA GLY A 366 -16.67 -29.54 23.11
C GLY A 366 -17.17 -28.11 22.88
N PRO A 367 -18.47 -27.91 22.65
CA PRO A 367 -19.04 -26.57 22.61
C PRO A 367 -18.74 -25.89 23.95
N GLN A 368 -18.05 -24.73 23.91
CA GLN A 368 -18.01 -23.85 25.08
C GLN A 368 -19.45 -23.57 25.51
N GLU A 369 -19.72 -23.55 26.82
CA GLU A 369 -21.07 -23.26 27.34
C GLU A 369 -21.57 -21.86 26.94
N TYR A 370 -20.66 -20.95 26.58
CA TYR A 370 -20.97 -19.55 26.32
C TYR A 370 -20.40 -19.06 24.98
N PRO A 371 -21.17 -18.28 24.20
CA PRO A 371 -20.68 -17.66 22.98
C PRO A 371 -19.67 -16.55 23.30
N ILE A 372 -18.68 -16.36 22.42
CA ILE A 372 -17.72 -15.24 22.50
C ILE A 372 -18.46 -13.91 22.34
N HIS A 373 -19.45 -13.89 21.44
CA HIS A 373 -20.21 -12.70 21.12
C HIS A 373 -21.61 -13.06 20.62
N ALA A 374 -22.57 -12.16 20.84
CA ALA A 374 -23.97 -12.34 20.44
C ALA A 374 -24.52 -11.04 19.84
N VAL A 375 -25.08 -11.12 18.63
CA VAL A 375 -25.62 -9.98 17.89
C VAL A 375 -26.94 -10.33 17.22
N GLN A 376 -27.64 -9.33 16.68
CA GLN A 376 -28.90 -9.53 15.97
C GLN A 376 -28.63 -9.95 14.52
N ALA A 377 -29.31 -11.00 14.04
CA ALA A 377 -29.22 -11.42 12.65
C ALA A 377 -29.87 -10.39 11.71
N VAL A 378 -29.37 -10.31 10.47
CA VAL A 378 -30.07 -9.59 9.41
C VAL A 378 -31.42 -10.26 9.12
N LYS A 379 -32.40 -9.47 8.68
CA LYS A 379 -33.77 -9.96 8.42
C LYS A 379 -33.75 -11.03 7.32
N GLY A 380 -34.50 -12.11 7.52
CA GLY A 380 -34.67 -13.18 6.53
C GLY A 380 -33.62 -14.28 6.56
N VAL A 381 -32.78 -14.34 7.59
CA VAL A 381 -31.83 -15.44 7.80
C VAL A 381 -32.48 -16.56 8.60
N ASP A 382 -32.39 -17.78 8.09
CA ASP A 382 -32.92 -18.97 8.76
C ASP A 382 -32.10 -19.38 9.98
N ALA A 383 -32.78 -19.92 10.99
CA ALA A 383 -32.12 -20.53 12.14
C ALA A 383 -31.29 -21.75 11.70
N GLY A 384 -30.16 -21.97 12.36
CA GLY A 384 -29.24 -23.06 12.06
C GLY A 384 -27.84 -22.81 12.60
N ASP A 385 -27.01 -23.84 12.56
CA ASP A 385 -25.62 -23.82 13.01
C ASP A 385 -24.68 -24.26 11.89
N GLY A 386 -23.39 -23.95 12.03
CA GLY A 386 -22.40 -24.41 11.06
C GLY A 386 -21.09 -23.64 11.10
N PRO A 387 -20.12 -24.06 10.26
CA PRO A 387 -18.91 -23.30 10.04
C PRO A 387 -19.25 -21.93 9.44
N GLY A 388 -18.50 -20.94 9.86
CA GLY A 388 -18.65 -19.56 9.44
C GLY A 388 -17.37 -18.78 9.65
N SER A 389 -17.45 -17.47 9.45
CA SER A 389 -16.33 -16.57 9.69
C SER A 389 -16.82 -15.21 10.20
N VAL A 390 -15.94 -14.51 10.90
CA VAL A 390 -16.03 -13.06 11.07
C VAL A 390 -15.01 -12.43 10.13
N GLU A 391 -15.45 -11.42 9.39
CA GLU A 391 -14.64 -10.63 8.48
C GLU A 391 -14.71 -9.16 8.90
N ILE A 392 -13.57 -8.48 8.87
CA ILE A 392 -13.45 -7.09 9.32
C ILE A 392 -12.83 -6.27 8.21
N TYR A 393 -13.51 -5.20 7.84
CA TYR A 393 -13.18 -4.36 6.70
C TYR A 393 -13.10 -2.90 7.12
N LEU A 394 -12.16 -2.19 6.53
CA LEU A 394 -12.17 -0.74 6.41
C LEU A 394 -12.62 -0.38 5.00
N ILE A 395 -13.37 0.71 4.90
CA ILE A 395 -13.86 1.33 3.67
C ILE A 395 -13.23 2.73 3.61
N PRO A 396 -11.99 2.85 3.09
CA PRO A 396 -11.21 4.07 3.28
C PRO A 396 -11.87 5.31 2.64
N SER A 397 -12.54 5.14 1.51
CA SER A 397 -13.24 6.21 0.79
C SER A 397 -14.42 6.82 1.54
N GLU A 398 -15.01 6.07 2.47
CA GLU A 398 -16.17 6.50 3.27
C GLU A 398 -15.79 6.76 4.72
N HIS A 399 -14.49 6.67 5.05
CA HIS A 399 -14.01 6.76 6.44
C HIS A 399 -14.81 5.87 7.41
N SER A 400 -15.20 4.70 6.91
CA SER A 400 -16.13 3.81 7.57
C SER A 400 -15.55 2.41 7.69
N ARG A 401 -16.11 1.59 8.56
CA ARG A 401 -15.73 0.19 8.74
C ARG A 401 -16.95 -0.70 8.76
N ALA A 402 -16.71 -1.97 8.48
CA ALA A 402 -17.72 -3.00 8.54
C ALA A 402 -17.18 -4.25 9.24
N SER A 403 -18.03 -4.88 10.03
CA SER A 403 -17.84 -6.26 10.46
C SER A 403 -18.98 -7.11 9.90
N ALA A 404 -18.62 -8.25 9.31
CA ALA A 404 -19.58 -9.19 8.74
C ALA A 404 -19.41 -10.56 9.41
N ILE A 405 -20.52 -11.18 9.79
CA ILE A 405 -20.55 -12.58 10.24
C ILE A 405 -21.20 -13.39 9.14
N VAL A 406 -20.52 -14.46 8.76
CA VAL A 406 -20.89 -15.31 7.62
C VAL A 406 -21.12 -16.72 8.14
N ARG A 407 -22.19 -17.39 7.69
CA ARG A 407 -22.47 -18.81 7.97
C ARG A 407 -22.81 -19.50 6.67
N GLY A 408 -22.05 -20.54 6.31
CA GLY A 408 -22.28 -21.28 5.06
C GLY A 408 -22.28 -20.41 3.80
N GLY A 409 -21.44 -19.38 3.75
CA GLY A 409 -21.37 -18.42 2.63
C GLY A 409 -22.47 -17.35 2.61
N GLN A 410 -23.41 -17.35 3.57
CA GLN A 410 -24.42 -16.32 3.71
C GLN A 410 -24.02 -15.33 4.81
N VAL A 411 -24.08 -14.02 4.53
CA VAL A 411 -23.95 -12.97 5.55
C VAL A 411 -25.16 -13.04 6.49
N VAL A 412 -24.92 -13.38 7.75
CA VAL A 412 -25.96 -13.49 8.78
C VAL A 412 -26.03 -12.27 9.70
N HIS A 413 -24.96 -11.49 9.76
CA HIS A 413 -24.91 -10.21 10.47
C HIS A 413 -23.96 -9.28 9.73
N VAL A 414 -24.29 -7.99 9.70
CA VAL A 414 -23.39 -6.92 9.27
C VAL A 414 -23.57 -5.73 10.19
N HIS A 415 -22.46 -5.13 10.61
CA HIS A 415 -22.45 -3.89 11.35
C HIS A 415 -21.52 -2.91 10.64
N PHE A 416 -22.06 -1.73 10.32
CA PHE A 416 -21.32 -0.60 9.78
C PHE A 416 -21.15 0.47 10.85
N GLU A 417 -20.02 1.16 10.80
CA GLU A 417 -19.76 2.32 11.61
C GLU A 417 -18.97 3.35 10.82
N GLY A 418 -19.30 4.63 11.03
CA GLY A 418 -18.77 5.75 10.27
C GLY A 418 -19.84 6.34 9.33
N PRO A 419 -19.48 7.41 8.60
CA PRO A 419 -20.39 8.14 7.74
C PRO A 419 -20.60 7.39 6.41
N ILE A 420 -21.39 6.31 6.43
CA ILE A 420 -21.71 5.53 5.23
C ILE A 420 -23.21 5.51 4.93
N SER A 421 -23.56 5.89 3.70
CA SER A 421 -24.95 5.91 3.23
C SER A 421 -25.57 4.52 3.15
N GLU A 422 -26.90 4.41 3.32
CA GLU A 422 -27.62 3.13 3.21
C GLU A 422 -27.40 2.44 1.84
N ALA A 423 -27.29 3.22 0.76
CA ALA A 423 -27.00 2.69 -0.57
C ALA A 423 -25.63 2.00 -0.64
N ARG A 424 -24.61 2.61 -0.05
CA ARG A 424 -23.25 2.05 0.03
C ARG A 424 -23.19 0.86 1.00
N GLN A 425 -23.89 0.93 2.14
CA GLN A 425 -24.01 -0.21 3.06
C GLN A 425 -24.60 -1.43 2.36
N LYS A 426 -25.69 -1.25 1.59
CA LYS A 426 -26.29 -2.33 0.81
C LYS A 426 -25.31 -2.89 -0.22
N HIS A 427 -24.65 -2.01 -0.98
CA HIS A 427 -23.66 -2.41 -1.99
C HIS A 427 -22.53 -3.27 -1.39
N PHE A 428 -21.91 -2.83 -0.30
CA PHE A 428 -20.81 -3.58 0.32
C PHE A 428 -21.27 -4.86 1.01
N THR A 429 -22.50 -4.89 1.56
CA THR A 429 -23.05 -6.12 2.16
C THR A 429 -23.13 -7.25 1.14
N GLU A 430 -23.40 -6.95 -0.13
CA GLU A 430 -23.42 -7.94 -1.23
C GLU A 430 -22.03 -8.50 -1.56
N LEU A 431 -20.95 -7.82 -1.15
CA LEU A 431 -19.56 -8.24 -1.36
C LEU A 431 -18.99 -9.07 -0.21
N PHE A 432 -19.58 -9.02 0.98
CA PHE A 432 -19.07 -9.73 2.16
C PHE A 432 -19.34 -11.24 2.11
N GLY A 433 -18.51 -12.03 2.79
CA GLY A 433 -18.66 -13.48 2.92
C GLY A 433 -18.31 -14.30 1.69
N SER A 434 -17.82 -13.68 0.62
CA SER A 434 -17.28 -14.37 -0.56
C SER A 434 -15.75 -14.40 -0.61
N ARG A 435 -15.05 -13.93 0.44
CA ARG A 435 -13.58 -13.86 0.46
C ARG A 435 -12.90 -15.21 0.23
N SER A 436 -13.28 -16.24 1.00
CA SER A 436 -12.65 -17.57 0.89
C SER A 436 -12.89 -18.20 -0.49
N GLU A 437 -14.08 -18.04 -1.03
CA GLU A 437 -14.42 -18.51 -2.37
C GLU A 437 -13.64 -17.74 -3.45
N GLU A 438 -13.48 -16.43 -3.30
CA GLU A 438 -12.70 -15.62 -4.25
C GLU A 438 -11.21 -15.94 -4.23
N LEU A 439 -10.60 -16.14 -3.06
CA LEU A 439 -9.21 -16.56 -2.95
C LEU A 439 -9.00 -17.93 -3.62
N ARG A 440 -9.96 -18.85 -3.44
CA ARG A 440 -9.96 -20.14 -4.12
C ARG A 440 -10.04 -19.98 -5.64
N ILE A 441 -11.00 -19.20 -6.14
CA ILE A 441 -11.15 -18.91 -7.58
C ILE A 441 -9.92 -18.21 -8.15
N LEU A 442 -9.32 -17.28 -7.40
CA LEU A 442 -8.10 -16.59 -7.81
C LEU A 442 -6.94 -17.59 -7.96
N GLY A 443 -6.78 -18.51 -7.00
CA GLY A 443 -5.81 -19.60 -7.08
C GLY A 443 -6.01 -20.48 -8.32
N GLU A 444 -7.25 -20.86 -8.63
CA GLU A 444 -7.56 -21.65 -9.84
C GLU A 444 -7.23 -20.89 -11.14
N GLN A 445 -7.48 -19.59 -11.18
CA GLN A 445 -7.18 -18.75 -12.34
C GLN A 445 -5.68 -18.53 -12.51
N GLU A 446 -4.94 -18.35 -11.41
CA GLU A 446 -3.49 -18.30 -11.42
C GLU A 446 -2.87 -19.63 -11.87
N GLU A 447 -3.39 -20.76 -11.41
CA GLU A 447 -2.95 -22.08 -11.89
C GLU A 447 -3.22 -22.25 -13.39
N THR A 448 -4.39 -21.82 -13.85
CA THR A 448 -4.79 -21.84 -15.27
C THR A 448 -3.86 -20.98 -16.12
N LEU A 449 -3.57 -19.76 -15.66
CA LEU A 449 -2.66 -18.83 -16.33
C LEU A 449 -1.24 -19.40 -16.42
N ASN A 450 -0.70 -19.87 -15.30
CA ASN A 450 0.64 -20.44 -15.25
C ASN A 450 0.77 -21.70 -16.11
N SER A 451 -0.28 -22.53 -16.16
CA SER A 451 -0.31 -23.71 -17.04
C SER A 451 -0.30 -23.29 -18.52
N ALA A 452 -1.11 -22.30 -18.91
CA ALA A 452 -1.15 -21.80 -20.29
C ALA A 452 0.19 -21.21 -20.73
N ILE A 453 0.91 -20.52 -19.81
CA ILE A 453 2.25 -19.99 -20.10
C ILE A 453 3.27 -21.12 -20.19
N ALA A 454 3.29 -22.05 -19.23
CA ALA A 454 4.32 -23.08 -19.11
C ALA A 454 4.41 -24.03 -20.33
N GLU A 455 3.28 -24.25 -21.00
CA GLU A 455 3.20 -25.10 -22.20
C GLU A 455 3.58 -24.36 -23.50
N SER A 456 3.80 -23.04 -23.44
CA SER A 456 4.02 -22.18 -24.60
C SER A 456 5.47 -21.65 -24.67
N VAL A 457 5.89 -21.25 -25.89
CA VAL A 457 7.16 -20.56 -26.15
C VAL A 457 7.28 -19.24 -25.39
N ILE A 458 6.14 -18.63 -25.04
CA ILE A 458 6.10 -17.35 -24.32
C ILE A 458 6.70 -17.44 -22.91
N ASN A 459 6.77 -18.65 -22.31
CA ASN A 459 7.43 -18.85 -21.02
C ASN A 459 8.92 -18.48 -21.06
N PHE A 460 9.62 -18.78 -22.17
CA PHE A 460 11.02 -18.41 -22.32
C PHE A 460 11.20 -16.89 -22.30
N VAL A 461 10.35 -16.17 -23.04
CA VAL A 461 10.37 -14.70 -23.12
C VAL A 461 10.05 -14.10 -21.75
N ARG A 462 9.02 -14.60 -21.06
CA ARG A 462 8.68 -14.18 -19.69
C ARG A 462 9.84 -14.39 -18.72
N ALA A 463 10.43 -15.58 -18.70
CA ALA A 463 11.54 -15.90 -17.81
C ALA A 463 12.77 -15.01 -18.06
N GLN A 464 13.09 -14.75 -19.34
CA GLN A 464 14.17 -13.84 -19.71
C GLN A 464 13.89 -12.40 -19.26
N ALA A 465 12.66 -11.92 -19.44
CA ALA A 465 12.26 -10.59 -18.97
C ALA A 465 12.40 -10.48 -17.44
N LEU A 466 11.83 -11.42 -16.67
CA LEU A 466 11.89 -11.41 -15.20
C LEU A 466 13.32 -11.53 -14.65
N THR A 467 14.27 -12.09 -15.42
CA THR A 467 15.68 -12.13 -15.05
C THR A 467 16.41 -10.81 -15.32
N THR A 468 15.98 -10.05 -16.34
CA THR A 468 16.67 -8.83 -16.79
C THR A 468 16.13 -7.55 -16.14
N ILE A 469 14.83 -7.51 -15.86
CA ILE A 469 14.16 -6.35 -15.25
C ILE A 469 14.81 -5.92 -13.92
N PRO A 470 15.08 -6.83 -12.95
CA PRO A 470 15.63 -6.43 -11.65
C PRO A 470 16.94 -5.64 -11.75
N ALA A 471 17.82 -5.99 -12.70
CA ALA A 471 19.08 -5.27 -12.89
C ALA A 471 18.86 -3.82 -13.35
N GLY A 472 17.91 -3.60 -14.25
CA GLY A 472 17.53 -2.25 -14.71
C GLY A 472 16.86 -1.44 -13.61
N VAL A 473 15.98 -2.07 -12.81
CA VAL A 473 15.35 -1.45 -11.64
C VAL A 473 16.40 -1.07 -10.59
N ASP A 474 17.32 -1.98 -10.25
CA ASP A 474 18.38 -1.68 -9.28
C ASP A 474 19.23 -0.49 -9.74
N GLN A 475 19.57 -0.42 -11.02
CA GLN A 475 20.32 0.71 -11.58
C GLN A 475 19.54 2.02 -11.45
N LEU A 476 18.25 2.03 -11.84
CA LEU A 476 17.37 3.19 -11.70
C LEU A 476 17.36 3.71 -10.25
N TYR A 477 17.07 2.85 -9.29
CA TYR A 477 16.96 3.26 -7.89
C TYR A 477 18.31 3.60 -7.25
N SER A 478 19.42 3.01 -7.71
CA SER A 478 20.75 3.41 -7.25
C SER A 478 21.09 4.86 -7.60
N VAL A 479 20.65 5.33 -8.77
CA VAL A 479 20.85 6.72 -9.20
C VAL A 479 19.98 7.68 -8.40
N THR A 480 18.71 7.34 -8.19
CA THR A 480 17.76 8.22 -7.50
C THR A 480 18.03 8.31 -6.00
N SER A 481 18.33 7.20 -5.34
CA SER A 481 18.69 7.17 -3.91
C SER A 481 19.98 7.94 -3.58
N THR A 482 20.91 8.02 -4.53
CA THR A 482 22.20 8.72 -4.34
C THR A 482 22.24 10.09 -5.02
N PHE A 483 21.09 10.62 -5.42
CA PHE A 483 21.03 11.87 -6.19
C PHE A 483 21.63 13.06 -5.42
N ASN A 484 21.36 13.13 -4.10
CA ASN A 484 21.86 14.19 -3.23
C ASN A 484 23.33 14.03 -2.81
N PHE A 485 23.99 12.92 -3.18
CA PHE A 485 25.37 12.68 -2.82
C PHE A 485 26.29 13.58 -3.66
N PRO A 486 27.46 13.99 -3.12
CA PRO A 486 28.49 14.67 -3.89
C PRO A 486 28.87 13.86 -5.14
N ALA A 487 28.97 14.53 -6.29
CA ALA A 487 29.14 13.89 -7.59
C ALA A 487 30.39 12.98 -7.63
N GLU A 488 31.46 13.41 -6.98
CA GLU A 488 32.74 12.69 -6.88
C GLU A 488 32.69 11.44 -6.00
N LYS A 489 31.66 11.28 -5.14
CA LYS A 489 31.50 10.12 -4.25
C LYS A 489 30.43 9.14 -4.73
N ARG A 490 29.54 9.57 -5.64
CA ARG A 490 28.34 8.83 -6.04
C ARG A 490 28.64 7.44 -6.58
N GLU A 491 29.61 7.30 -7.49
CA GLU A 491 29.95 6.00 -8.09
C GLU A 491 30.41 4.97 -7.04
N SER A 492 31.27 5.40 -6.11
CA SER A 492 31.71 4.55 -5.01
C SER A 492 30.56 4.20 -4.06
N ALA A 493 29.66 5.15 -3.77
CA ALA A 493 28.51 4.91 -2.91
C ALA A 493 27.53 3.91 -3.52
N VAL A 494 27.18 4.08 -4.80
CA VAL A 494 26.35 3.14 -5.56
C VAL A 494 26.96 1.74 -5.54
N THR A 495 28.27 1.63 -5.78
CA THR A 495 28.97 0.33 -5.74
C THR A 495 28.83 -0.34 -4.37
N LYS A 496 29.03 0.40 -3.27
CA LYS A 496 28.88 -0.13 -1.90
C LYS A 496 27.44 -0.55 -1.60
N LEU A 497 26.47 0.30 -1.93
CA LEU A 497 25.03 0.00 -1.75
C LEU A 497 24.64 -1.29 -2.50
N MET A 498 25.07 -1.42 -3.75
CA MET A 498 24.76 -2.59 -4.58
C MET A 498 25.39 -3.90 -4.07
N VAL A 499 26.51 -3.82 -3.36
CA VAL A 499 27.19 -4.99 -2.78
C VAL A 499 26.54 -5.46 -1.50
N GLY A 500 26.21 -4.56 -0.57
CA GLY A 500 25.67 -4.97 0.72
C GLY A 500 24.85 -3.90 1.44
N GLY A 501 24.12 -3.10 0.68
CA GLY A 501 23.17 -2.10 1.19
C GLY A 501 23.85 -1.00 2.01
N LEU A 502 23.08 -0.40 2.91
CA LEU A 502 23.56 0.65 3.80
C LEU A 502 24.67 0.14 4.72
N ARG A 503 24.61 -1.14 5.12
CA ARG A 503 25.67 -1.81 5.87
C ARG A 503 27.03 -1.67 5.21
N SER A 504 27.15 -1.92 3.90
CA SER A 504 28.43 -1.75 3.20
C SER A 504 28.84 -0.28 3.07
N LEU A 505 27.87 0.63 2.98
CA LEU A 505 28.15 2.07 2.96
C LEU A 505 28.72 2.56 4.30
N CYS A 506 28.21 2.00 5.41
CA CYS A 506 28.65 2.26 6.78
C CYS A 506 29.76 1.30 7.27
N ASP A 507 30.52 0.66 6.37
CA ASP A 507 31.63 -0.28 6.70
C ASP A 507 31.28 -1.49 7.59
N GLY A 508 30.01 -1.89 7.62
CA GLY A 508 29.57 -3.00 8.45
C GLY A 508 29.32 -2.64 9.91
N ASP A 509 29.26 -1.34 10.23
CA ASP A 509 28.98 -0.81 11.56
C ASP A 509 27.50 -1.02 11.94
N GLU A 510 27.21 -2.16 12.60
CA GLU A 510 25.86 -2.54 13.01
C GLU A 510 25.33 -1.64 14.14
N ASP A 511 26.20 -1.24 15.08
CA ASP A 511 25.84 -0.36 16.19
C ASP A 511 25.41 1.02 15.67
N PHE A 512 26.12 1.56 14.68
CA PHE A 512 25.70 2.80 14.03
C PHE A 512 24.36 2.68 13.30
N ILE A 513 24.07 1.56 12.64
CA ILE A 513 22.77 1.36 11.95
C ILE A 513 21.63 1.24 12.97
N HIS A 514 21.86 0.52 14.06
CA HIS A 514 20.89 0.41 15.15
C HIS A 514 20.61 1.79 15.77
N ALA A 515 21.67 2.56 16.05
CA ALA A 515 21.54 3.92 16.55
C ALA A 515 20.78 4.83 15.57
N LEU A 516 21.12 4.78 14.28
CA LEU A 516 20.45 5.53 13.22
C LEU A 516 18.96 5.15 13.08
N ALA A 517 18.61 3.87 13.31
CA ALA A 517 17.23 3.44 13.33
C ALA A 517 16.45 4.05 14.52
N MET A 518 17.04 4.06 15.71
CA MET A 518 16.43 4.71 16.88
C MET A 518 16.22 6.20 16.62
N ALA A 519 17.29 6.93 16.28
CA ALA A 519 17.20 8.40 16.10
C ALA A 519 16.34 8.78 14.89
N GLY A 520 16.29 7.95 13.85
CA GLY A 520 15.40 8.16 12.72
C GLY A 520 13.92 8.05 13.12
N SER A 521 13.57 7.01 13.87
CA SER A 521 12.19 6.77 14.30
C SER A 521 11.73 7.81 15.33
N ALA A 522 12.49 8.02 16.40
CA ALA A 522 12.19 9.05 17.39
C ALA A 522 12.27 10.46 16.79
N GLY A 523 13.26 10.70 15.92
CA GLY A 523 13.47 11.95 15.17
C GLY A 523 12.32 12.35 14.24
N SER A 524 11.41 11.42 13.93
CA SER A 524 10.21 11.71 13.14
C SER A 524 9.07 12.35 13.95
N VAL A 525 9.11 12.21 15.28
CA VAL A 525 8.06 12.69 16.20
C VAL A 525 8.59 13.71 17.20
N THR A 526 9.90 13.76 17.45
CA THR A 526 10.55 14.84 18.17
C THR A 526 11.86 15.21 17.51
N THR A 527 12.12 16.50 17.39
CA THR A 527 13.40 17.01 16.89
C THR A 527 14.24 17.61 18.03
N GLN A 528 13.72 17.68 19.25
CA GLN A 528 14.45 18.27 20.37
C GLN A 528 15.62 17.38 20.77
N LYS A 529 16.83 17.93 20.69
CA LYS A 529 18.05 17.18 21.00
C LYS A 529 18.02 16.57 22.41
N SER A 530 17.58 17.31 23.42
CA SER A 530 17.55 16.82 24.81
C SER A 530 16.63 15.61 25.01
N GLU A 531 15.48 15.59 24.31
CA GLU A 531 14.53 14.49 24.39
C GLU A 531 15.07 13.25 23.67
N LEU A 532 15.75 13.45 22.54
CA LEU A 532 16.45 12.39 21.82
C LEU A 532 17.65 11.84 22.58
N GLU A 533 18.38 12.68 23.34
CA GLU A 533 19.44 12.23 24.25
C GLU A 533 18.89 11.32 25.36
N GLU A 534 17.72 11.66 25.92
CA GLU A 534 17.03 10.84 26.91
C GLU A 534 16.64 9.48 26.32
N ILE A 535 15.93 9.47 25.19
CA ILE A 535 15.53 8.24 24.49
C ILE A 535 16.76 7.40 24.10
N ALA A 536 17.83 8.04 23.60
CA ALA A 536 19.07 7.35 23.25
C ALA A 536 19.70 6.69 24.48
N SER A 537 19.79 7.42 25.61
CA SER A 537 20.34 6.91 26.86
C SER A 537 19.55 5.72 27.40
N GLU A 538 18.22 5.75 27.32
CA GLU A 538 17.35 4.64 27.75
C GLU A 538 17.58 3.37 26.92
N ASN A 539 17.98 3.54 25.66
CA ASN A 539 18.29 2.45 24.72
C ASN A 539 19.79 2.12 24.66
N GLY A 540 20.61 2.70 25.54
CA GLY A 540 22.05 2.41 25.62
C GLY A 540 22.88 2.97 24.46
N ILE A 541 22.40 4.03 23.81
CA ILE A 541 23.05 4.70 22.68
C ILE A 541 23.69 6.02 23.13
N ASP A 542 24.98 6.20 22.83
CA ASP A 542 25.66 7.48 23.01
C ASP A 542 25.42 8.37 21.78
N LEU A 543 24.55 9.37 21.93
CA LEU A 543 24.18 10.27 20.82
C LEU A 543 25.36 11.13 20.34
N VAL A 544 26.33 11.45 21.20
CA VAL A 544 27.49 12.26 20.81
C VAL A 544 28.42 11.42 19.94
N GLU A 545 28.75 10.21 20.36
CA GLU A 545 29.56 9.27 19.57
C GLU A 545 28.89 8.98 18.22
N MET A 546 27.56 8.81 18.22
CA MET A 546 26.76 8.61 17.01
C MET A 546 26.83 9.79 16.04
N LEU A 547 26.78 11.04 16.52
CA LEU A 547 26.90 12.24 15.68
C LEU A 547 28.31 12.37 15.08
N GLU A 548 29.36 12.13 15.87
CA GLU A 548 30.74 12.09 15.36
C GLU A 548 30.90 11.01 14.28
N ARG A 549 30.24 9.86 14.47
CA ARG A 549 30.24 8.76 13.51
C ARG A 549 29.49 9.11 12.23
N ALA A 550 28.35 9.80 12.34
CA ALA A 550 27.58 10.31 11.21
C ALA A 550 28.42 11.27 10.35
N ASP A 551 29.08 12.24 10.98
CA ASP A 551 29.97 13.18 10.30
C ASP A 551 31.11 12.47 9.56
N PHE A 552 31.73 11.47 10.21
CA PHE A 552 32.77 10.65 9.58
C PHE A 552 32.25 9.91 8.33
N ILE A 553 31.04 9.34 8.40
CA ILE A 553 30.42 8.62 7.28
C ILE A 553 30.06 9.58 6.15
N GLU A 554 29.50 10.76 6.44
CA GLU A 554 29.17 11.79 5.44
C GLU A 554 30.43 12.29 4.72
N GLN A 555 31.48 12.62 5.48
CA GLN A 555 32.75 13.08 4.90
C GLN A 555 33.37 12.05 3.98
N ARG A 556 33.18 10.76 4.22
CA ARG A 556 33.80 9.69 3.44
C ARG A 556 32.94 9.20 2.27
N THR A 557 31.63 9.10 2.48
CA THR A 557 30.71 8.46 1.53
C THR A 557 29.78 9.44 0.83
N GLY A 558 29.57 10.63 1.42
CA GLY A 558 28.59 11.59 0.97
C GLY A 558 27.17 11.36 1.47
N LEU A 559 26.94 10.28 2.24
CA LEU A 559 25.66 10.03 2.91
C LEU A 559 25.54 10.95 4.12
N ALA A 560 24.70 11.97 4.03
CA ALA A 560 24.26 12.71 5.20
C ALA A 560 23.23 11.85 5.96
N THR A 561 23.45 11.62 7.25
CA THR A 561 22.55 10.82 8.09
C THR A 561 21.86 11.64 9.18
N LEU A 562 22.64 12.41 9.95
CA LEU A 562 22.18 13.10 11.14
C LEU A 562 22.90 14.44 11.26
N LYS A 563 22.15 15.50 11.55
CA LYS A 563 22.70 16.84 11.77
C LYS A 563 22.01 17.51 12.95
N VAL A 564 22.75 18.36 13.66
CA VAL A 564 22.18 19.25 14.67
C VAL A 564 22.14 20.65 14.10
N ILE A 565 20.94 21.25 14.05
CA ILE A 565 20.71 22.62 13.56
C ILE A 565 19.91 23.35 14.64
N ASP A 566 20.51 24.37 15.27
CA ASP A 566 19.85 25.19 16.30
C ASP A 566 19.17 24.36 17.42
N ASP A 567 19.88 23.33 17.91
CA ASP A 567 19.41 22.36 18.92
C ASP A 567 18.33 21.37 18.45
N LEU A 568 18.05 21.35 17.14
CA LEU A 568 17.18 20.38 16.50
C LEU A 568 18.00 19.27 15.83
N LEU A 569 17.72 18.02 16.16
CA LEU A 569 18.28 16.88 15.44
C LEU A 569 17.45 16.63 14.17
N VAL A 570 18.10 16.65 13.01
CA VAL A 570 17.49 16.37 11.72
C VAL A 570 18.09 15.09 11.15
N THR A 571 17.22 14.15 10.78
CA THR A 571 17.62 12.95 10.05
C THR A 571 17.55 13.23 8.55
N GLU A 572 18.70 13.12 7.87
CA GLU A 572 18.82 13.08 6.41
C GLU A 572 19.11 11.61 6.05
N LEU A 573 18.53 11.06 4.99
CA LEU A 573 18.88 9.71 4.49
C LEU A 573 18.87 9.73 2.98
#